data_AF-A0A9D6LSG0-F1
#
_entry.id   AF-A0A9D6LSG0-F1
#
_cell.length_a   1.000
_cell.length_b   1.000
_cell.length_c   1.000
_cell.angle_alpha   90.00
_cell.angle_beta   90.00
_cell.angle_gamma   90.00
#
_symmetry.space_group_name_H-M   'P 1'
#
loop_
_entity.id
_entity.type
_entity.pdbx_description
1 polymer ?
#
loop_
_entity_poly.entity_id
_entity_poly.type
_entity_poly.pdbx_seq_one_letter_code
_entity_poly.pdbx_strand_id
1 'polypeptide(L)'
;MRKIIRRIANYFGYEVMRLAQSLNNQPRYLWLNDQKFHEIYQDSLKATHKGDFFPSKVRNYTLIQLASYVSQRFHNYPEQNFVEAGIARGTTLFQLCSVLKGGRHKIYAFDSFQGLSARTKEDVTSEFDIEKSLPASKIGSDGGRMAYSLEDVRESLKDFDFIEYHKGWIPDSFAHVPERQYLFVHVDLDLYQPTLAAFAYFYPRLVAGGVMVCDDYGFMSWPGAYKAVEEFSRRYHEPVIRLPTGQAVIIKQARPEQINSSVSAHRAFRAESQIQQPARSF
;
A
#
# COMPACT_ATOMS: atom_id res chain seq x y z
N MET A 1 37.23 3.57 12.50
CA MET A 1 35.88 2.96 12.62
C MET A 1 35.77 1.58 11.96
N ARG A 2 35.97 1.42 10.64
CA ARG A 2 35.82 0.10 9.95
C ARG A 2 36.64 -1.05 10.53
N LYS A 3 37.90 -0.83 10.94
CA LYS A 3 38.77 -1.88 11.53
C LYS A 3 38.25 -2.39 12.88
N ILE A 4 37.58 -1.54 13.66
CA ILE A 4 37.02 -1.90 14.97
C ILE A 4 35.77 -2.77 14.78
N ILE A 5 34.88 -2.38 13.86
CA ILE A 5 33.67 -3.15 13.51
C ILE A 5 34.05 -4.55 13.01
N ARG A 6 35.06 -4.66 12.13
CA ARG A 6 35.56 -5.95 11.65
C ARG A 6 36.09 -6.83 12.79
N ARG A 7 36.84 -6.26 13.73
CA ARG A 7 37.37 -6.99 14.88
C ARG A 7 36.27 -7.52 15.80
N ILE A 8 35.26 -6.70 16.08
CA ILE A 8 34.13 -7.08 16.94
C ILE A 8 33.31 -8.19 16.27
N ALA A 9 32.95 -8.01 15.00
CA ALA A 9 32.18 -9.02 14.27
C ALA A 9 32.93 -10.37 14.15
N ASN A 10 34.23 -10.33 13.82
CA ASN A 10 35.04 -11.55 13.74
C ASN A 10 35.14 -12.27 15.10
N TYR A 11 35.19 -11.52 16.22
CA TYR A 11 35.20 -12.10 17.57
C TYR A 11 33.93 -12.92 17.86
N PHE A 12 32.78 -12.49 17.32
CA PHE A 12 31.51 -13.21 17.42
C PHE A 12 31.27 -14.23 16.28
N GLY A 13 32.29 -14.54 15.47
CA GLY A 13 32.19 -15.51 14.37
C GLY A 13 31.52 -14.97 13.10
N TYR A 14 31.28 -13.66 13.00
CA TYR A 14 30.72 -13.03 11.81
C TYR A 14 31.82 -12.47 10.91
N GLU A 15 31.75 -12.78 9.61
CA GLU A 15 32.63 -12.18 8.61
C GLU A 15 32.06 -10.84 8.11
N VAL A 16 32.86 -9.77 8.18
CA VAL A 16 32.47 -8.46 7.63
C VAL A 16 33.01 -8.29 6.22
N MET A 17 32.22 -8.74 5.26
CA MET A 17 32.49 -8.54 3.84
C MET A 17 32.08 -7.15 3.39
N ARG A 18 32.77 -6.61 2.38
CA ARG A 18 32.27 -5.43 1.66
C ARG A 18 31.08 -5.91 0.80
N LEU A 19 29.92 -5.27 0.91
CA LEU A 19 28.70 -5.69 0.20
C LEU A 19 28.93 -5.96 -1.29
N ALA A 20 29.76 -5.16 -1.97
CA ALA A 20 30.11 -5.36 -3.36
C ALA A 20 30.89 -6.67 -3.67
N GLN A 21 31.63 -7.23 -2.69
CA GLN A 21 32.41 -8.47 -2.86
C GLN A 21 31.59 -9.74 -2.60
N SER A 22 30.55 -9.71 -1.78
CA SER A 22 29.71 -10.88 -1.49
C SER A 22 28.61 -11.11 -2.53
N LEU A 23 28.36 -10.14 -3.42
CA LEU A 23 27.23 -10.17 -4.36
C LEU A 23 27.51 -10.81 -5.73
N ASN A 24 28.74 -11.30 -6.01
CA ASN A 24 29.07 -11.82 -7.35
C ASN A 24 28.23 -13.05 -7.78
N ASN A 25 27.69 -13.82 -6.84
CA ASN A 25 26.78 -14.97 -7.08
C ASN A 25 25.43 -14.83 -6.34
N GLN A 26 25.10 -13.65 -5.83
CA GLN A 26 23.85 -13.41 -5.10
C GLN A 26 22.89 -12.58 -5.95
N PRO A 27 21.56 -12.71 -5.76
CA PRO A 27 20.62 -11.84 -6.43
C PRO A 27 20.95 -10.37 -6.11
N ARG A 28 21.02 -9.54 -7.16
CA ARG A 28 21.14 -8.10 -6.98
C ARG A 28 19.84 -7.59 -6.38
N TYR A 29 19.88 -7.16 -5.12
CA TYR A 29 18.78 -6.44 -4.50
C TYR A 29 18.66 -5.07 -5.19
N LEU A 30 17.82 -4.98 -6.23
CA LEU A 30 17.71 -3.80 -7.08
C LEU A 30 17.45 -2.52 -6.28
N TRP A 31 16.61 -2.62 -5.25
CA TRP A 31 16.28 -1.52 -4.36
C TRP A 31 17.46 -0.94 -3.59
N LEU A 32 18.57 -1.69 -3.39
CA LEU A 32 19.79 -1.16 -2.76
C LEU A 32 20.52 -0.15 -3.64
N ASN A 33 20.34 -0.24 -4.96
CA ASN A 33 21.02 0.62 -5.94
C ASN A 33 20.03 1.51 -6.72
N ASP A 34 18.74 1.45 -6.40
CA ASP A 34 17.73 2.31 -7.00
C ASP A 34 17.83 3.71 -6.40
N GLN A 35 18.55 4.60 -7.10
CA GLN A 35 18.79 5.97 -6.66
C GLN A 35 17.48 6.76 -6.54
N LYS A 36 16.57 6.60 -7.51
CA LYS A 36 15.27 7.29 -7.50
C LYS A 36 14.47 6.91 -6.27
N PHE A 37 14.41 5.62 -5.95
CA PHE A 37 13.76 5.18 -4.71
C PHE A 37 14.45 5.73 -3.46
N HIS A 38 15.77 5.75 -3.41
CA HIS A 38 16.50 6.28 -2.26
C HIS A 38 16.19 7.75 -2.00
N GLU A 39 16.14 8.57 -3.05
CA GLU A 39 15.76 9.98 -2.96
C GLU A 39 14.34 10.13 -2.43
N ILE A 40 13.37 9.45 -3.05
CA ILE A 40 11.96 9.44 -2.59
C ILE A 40 11.83 9.01 -1.14
N TYR A 41 12.54 7.95 -0.73
CA TYR A 41 12.51 7.44 0.63
C TYR A 41 13.08 8.47 1.61
N GLN A 42 14.24 9.07 1.34
CA GLN A 42 14.85 10.06 2.23
C GLN A 42 14.00 11.34 2.31
N ASP A 43 13.46 11.81 1.19
CA ASP A 43 12.58 12.97 1.15
C ASP A 43 11.30 12.72 1.96
N SER A 44 10.72 11.53 1.86
CA SER A 44 9.55 11.16 2.66
C SER A 44 9.86 11.14 4.17
N LEU A 45 11.04 10.64 4.58
CA LEU A 45 11.43 10.63 5.99
C LEU A 45 11.62 12.05 6.53
N LYS A 46 12.26 12.92 5.73
CA LYS A 46 12.47 14.32 6.07
C LYS A 46 11.15 15.08 6.18
N ALA A 47 10.27 14.95 5.18
CA ALA A 47 8.99 15.65 5.13
C ALA A 47 8.05 15.24 6.27
N THR A 48 8.11 13.98 6.70
CA THR A 48 7.21 13.43 7.73
C THR A 48 7.85 13.29 9.11
N HIS A 49 9.08 13.80 9.27
CA HIS A 49 9.88 13.69 10.50
C HIS A 49 9.95 12.24 11.05
N LYS A 50 10.01 11.24 10.15
CA LYS A 50 10.09 9.82 10.51
C LYS A 50 11.55 9.37 10.52
N GLY A 51 11.91 8.57 11.53
CA GLY A 51 13.24 7.94 11.60
C GLY A 51 13.40 6.84 10.54
N ASP A 52 14.64 6.59 10.12
CA ASP A 52 14.94 5.51 9.18
C ASP A 52 14.86 4.14 9.87
N PHE A 53 14.10 3.22 9.28
CA PHE A 53 14.00 1.84 9.73
C PHE A 53 14.14 0.89 8.55
N PHE A 54 15.21 0.10 8.56
CA PHE A 54 15.60 -0.73 7.41
C PHE A 54 14.50 -1.70 6.92
N PRO A 55 13.76 -2.43 7.79
CA PRO A 55 12.65 -3.26 7.34
C PRO A 55 11.55 -2.49 6.61
N SER A 56 11.21 -1.28 7.05
CA SER A 56 10.24 -0.41 6.35
C SER A 56 10.72 -0.08 4.95
N LYS A 57 12.02 0.07 4.73
CA LYS A 57 12.56 0.43 3.40
C LYS A 57 12.26 -0.64 2.35
N VAL A 58 12.39 -1.92 2.67
CA VAL A 58 12.09 -3.02 1.72
C VAL A 58 10.59 -3.10 1.43
N ARG A 59 9.77 -2.90 2.48
CA ARG A 59 8.30 -2.86 2.39
C ARG A 59 7.83 -1.72 1.49
N ASN A 60 8.36 -0.52 1.74
CA ASN A 60 8.11 0.68 0.96
C ASN A 60 8.52 0.54 -0.50
N TYR A 61 9.68 -0.06 -0.78
CA TYR A 61 10.11 -0.33 -2.16
C TYR A 61 9.10 -1.20 -2.90
N THR A 62 8.68 -2.29 -2.27
CA THR A 62 7.68 -3.20 -2.83
C THR A 62 6.38 -2.48 -3.13
N LEU A 63 5.89 -1.67 -2.19
CA LEU A 63 4.66 -0.90 -2.32
C LEU A 63 4.72 0.04 -3.54
N ILE A 64 5.76 0.86 -3.66
CA ILE A 64 5.86 1.81 -4.78
C ILE A 64 6.05 1.12 -6.14
N GLN A 65 6.66 -0.07 -6.17
CA GLN A 65 6.77 -0.87 -7.39
C GLN A 65 5.40 -1.37 -7.85
N LEU A 66 4.57 -1.86 -6.91
CA LEU A 66 3.19 -2.26 -7.23
C LEU A 66 2.35 -1.08 -7.72
N ALA A 67 2.44 0.07 -7.06
CA ALA A 67 1.73 1.28 -7.49
C ALA A 67 2.20 1.76 -8.88
N SER A 68 3.51 1.76 -9.12
CA SER A 68 4.10 2.13 -10.42
C SER A 68 3.67 1.16 -11.52
N TYR A 69 3.66 -0.15 -11.24
CA TYR A 69 3.19 -1.17 -12.16
C TYR A 69 1.72 -0.94 -12.54
N VAL A 70 0.84 -0.72 -11.56
CA VAL A 70 -0.58 -0.45 -11.81
C VAL A 70 -0.75 0.82 -12.64
N SER A 71 -0.06 1.89 -12.28
CA SER A 71 -0.09 3.15 -13.03
C SER A 71 0.28 2.95 -14.51
N GLN A 72 1.36 2.23 -14.79
CA GLN A 72 1.80 1.94 -16.15
C GLN A 72 0.82 1.02 -16.89
N ARG A 73 0.32 -0.03 -16.23
CA ARG A 73 -0.64 -0.97 -16.80
C ARG A 73 -1.93 -0.27 -17.24
N PHE A 74 -2.38 0.69 -16.45
CA PHE A 74 -3.65 1.40 -16.63
C PHE A 74 -3.44 2.85 -17.12
N HIS A 75 -2.34 3.15 -17.82
CA HIS A 75 -2.02 4.51 -18.28
C HIS A 75 -3.12 5.15 -19.16
N ASN A 76 -3.87 4.34 -19.92
CA ASN A 76 -5.01 4.75 -20.74
C ASN A 76 -6.36 4.70 -20.01
N TYR A 77 -6.39 4.24 -18.76
CA TYR A 77 -7.63 4.18 -18.00
C TYR A 77 -8.14 5.60 -17.71
N PRO A 78 -9.45 5.89 -17.86
CA PRO A 78 -9.96 7.25 -17.77
C PRO A 78 -9.73 7.90 -16.40
N GLU A 79 -10.10 7.19 -15.32
CA GLU A 79 -9.94 7.65 -13.93
C GLU A 79 -8.87 6.84 -13.20
N GLN A 80 -7.73 7.45 -12.91
CA GLN A 80 -6.62 6.76 -12.25
C GLN A 80 -6.67 6.98 -10.74
N ASN A 81 -7.67 6.37 -10.10
CA ASN A 81 -7.91 6.50 -8.66
C ASN A 81 -7.09 5.47 -7.87
N PHE A 82 -6.28 5.97 -6.95
CA PHE A 82 -5.42 5.21 -6.03
C PHE A 82 -5.89 5.49 -4.59
N VAL A 83 -5.66 4.55 -3.68
CA VAL A 83 -6.10 4.68 -2.28
C VAL A 83 -4.97 4.33 -1.34
N GLU A 84 -4.86 5.09 -0.24
CA GLU A 84 -4.22 4.63 0.98
C GLU A 84 -5.20 4.77 2.16
N ALA A 85 -5.36 3.71 2.94
CA ALA A 85 -6.17 3.67 4.14
C ALA A 85 -5.28 3.35 5.34
N GLY A 86 -5.18 4.31 6.28
CA GLY A 86 -4.14 4.37 7.29
C GLY A 86 -2.96 5.20 6.80
N ILE A 87 -2.90 6.45 7.22
CA ILE A 87 -1.95 7.47 6.76
C ILE A 87 -0.88 7.74 7.81
N ALA A 88 -1.27 7.79 9.09
CA ALA A 88 -0.39 8.20 10.19
C ALA A 88 0.36 9.52 9.86
N ARG A 89 1.69 9.51 9.75
CA ARG A 89 2.49 10.70 9.38
C ARG A 89 2.50 11.01 7.88
N GLY A 90 1.92 10.16 7.04
CA GLY A 90 1.88 10.30 5.58
C GLY A 90 3.16 9.86 4.86
N THR A 91 4.04 9.07 5.49
CA THR A 91 5.33 8.69 4.87
C THR A 91 5.15 7.83 3.62
N THR A 92 4.30 6.80 3.67
CA THR A 92 4.01 5.93 2.52
C THR A 92 3.15 6.68 1.50
N LEU A 93 2.18 7.49 1.94
CA LEU A 93 1.44 8.42 1.09
C LEU A 93 2.37 9.30 0.26
N PHE A 94 3.39 9.91 0.88
CA PHE A 94 4.38 10.76 0.21
C PHE A 94 5.10 9.98 -0.90
N GLN A 95 5.50 8.74 -0.62
CA GLN A 95 6.23 7.91 -1.58
C GLN A 95 5.34 7.48 -2.75
N LEU A 96 4.07 7.12 -2.47
CA LEU A 96 3.06 6.85 -3.48
C LEU A 96 2.83 8.08 -4.37
N CYS A 97 2.65 9.26 -3.77
CA CYS A 97 2.51 10.52 -4.51
C CYS A 97 3.74 10.79 -5.38
N SER A 98 4.96 10.56 -4.85
CA SER A 98 6.21 10.81 -5.57
C SER A 98 6.36 9.96 -6.84
N VAL A 99 5.88 8.71 -6.84
CA VAL A 99 5.94 7.86 -8.04
C VAL A 99 4.78 8.08 -9.01
N LEU A 100 3.69 8.68 -8.55
CA LEU A 100 2.49 8.98 -9.36
C LEU A 100 2.46 10.42 -9.87
N LYS A 101 3.29 11.32 -9.32
CA LYS A 101 3.35 12.73 -9.74
C LYS A 101 3.59 12.86 -11.26
N GLY A 102 2.89 13.81 -11.88
CA GLY A 102 2.97 14.10 -13.31
C GLY A 102 2.03 13.28 -14.20
N GLY A 103 1.24 12.36 -13.63
CA GLY A 103 0.17 11.67 -14.35
C GLY A 103 -1.22 12.26 -14.14
N ARG A 104 -2.26 11.48 -14.46
CA ARG A 104 -3.69 11.83 -14.29
C ARG A 104 -4.28 11.23 -13.01
N HIS A 105 -3.42 10.96 -12.03
CA HIS A 105 -3.76 10.22 -10.83
C HIS A 105 -4.55 11.08 -9.83
N LYS A 106 -5.39 10.42 -9.04
CA LYS A 106 -5.95 10.95 -7.80
C LYS A 106 -5.69 9.95 -6.69
N ILE A 107 -5.27 10.41 -5.53
CA ILE A 107 -5.09 9.55 -4.35
C ILE A 107 -6.14 9.91 -3.31
N TYR A 108 -6.88 8.92 -2.85
CA TYR A 108 -7.84 9.03 -1.77
C TYR A 108 -7.19 8.52 -0.48
N ALA A 109 -7.00 9.42 0.49
CA ALA A 109 -6.29 9.17 1.72
C ALA A 109 -7.28 9.09 2.90
N PHE A 110 -7.43 7.92 3.51
CA PHE A 110 -8.37 7.67 4.61
C PHE A 110 -7.64 7.49 5.94
N ASP A 111 -7.98 8.29 6.95
CA ASP A 111 -7.48 8.13 8.31
C ASP A 111 -8.45 8.77 9.33
N SER A 112 -8.44 8.29 10.56
CA SER A 112 -9.14 8.94 11.67
C SER A 112 -8.46 10.25 12.09
N PHE A 113 -7.14 10.35 11.85
CA PHE A 113 -6.20 11.32 12.39
C PHE A 113 -6.21 11.35 13.93
N GLN A 114 -6.65 10.24 14.53
CA GLN A 114 -6.87 10.06 15.97
C GLN A 114 -6.19 8.79 16.51
N GLY A 115 -5.38 8.12 15.68
CA GLY A 115 -4.68 6.89 16.01
C GLY A 115 -5.55 5.66 15.76
N LEU A 116 -5.28 4.59 16.51
CA LEU A 116 -5.94 3.30 16.34
C LEU A 116 -7.35 3.28 16.94
N SER A 117 -8.26 2.57 16.27
CA SER A 117 -9.61 2.32 16.79
C SER A 117 -9.58 1.29 17.93
N ALA A 118 -10.74 1.08 18.57
CA ALA A 118 -10.88 0.07 19.61
C ALA A 118 -10.58 -1.33 19.05
N ARG A 119 -9.77 -2.09 19.78
CA ARG A 119 -9.44 -3.49 19.44
C ARG A 119 -10.63 -4.40 19.67
N THR A 120 -10.64 -5.49 18.92
CA THR A 120 -11.58 -6.60 19.01
C THR A 120 -10.85 -7.86 19.52
N LYS A 121 -11.59 -8.93 19.81
CA LYS A 121 -10.98 -10.21 20.25
C LYS A 121 -10.05 -10.80 19.18
N GLU A 122 -10.29 -10.47 17.91
CA GLU A 122 -9.48 -10.88 16.77
C GLU A 122 -8.10 -10.23 16.79
N ASP A 123 -7.96 -9.06 17.41
CA ASP A 123 -6.68 -8.34 17.50
C ASP A 123 -5.75 -8.88 18.59
N VAL A 124 -6.21 -9.81 19.43
CA VAL A 124 -5.46 -10.33 20.58
C VAL A 124 -4.98 -11.76 20.29
N THR A 125 -3.74 -12.08 20.70
CA THR A 125 -3.20 -13.45 20.72
C THR A 125 -2.52 -13.71 22.06
N SER A 126 -2.44 -14.98 22.47
CA SER A 126 -1.78 -15.40 23.71
C SER A 126 -0.25 -15.21 23.68
N GLU A 127 0.34 -15.17 22.47
CA GLU A 127 1.78 -15.10 22.25
C GLU A 127 2.31 -13.65 22.23
N PHE A 128 1.46 -12.69 21.85
CA PHE A 128 1.84 -11.30 21.75
C PHE A 128 0.70 -10.41 22.25
N ASP A 129 0.75 -10.11 23.55
CA ASP A 129 -0.13 -9.12 24.14
C ASP A 129 0.60 -7.77 24.15
N ILE A 130 0.27 -6.92 23.18
CA ILE A 130 0.81 -5.57 23.07
C ILE A 130 0.56 -4.76 24.36
N GLU A 131 -0.52 -5.04 25.12
CA GLU A 131 -0.77 -4.38 26.40
C GLU A 131 0.27 -4.77 27.46
N LYS A 132 0.73 -6.02 27.46
CA LYS A 132 1.81 -6.46 28.36
C LYS A 132 3.19 -5.99 27.91
N SER A 133 3.36 -5.77 26.62
CA SER A 133 4.64 -5.38 26.04
C SER A 133 4.88 -3.87 26.08
N LEU A 134 3.85 -3.03 26.28
CA LEU A 134 3.99 -1.57 26.24
C LEU A 134 3.14 -0.85 27.30
N PRO A 135 3.69 0.20 27.94
CA PRO A 135 3.06 0.85 29.09
C PRO A 135 1.70 1.48 28.75
N ALA A 136 0.76 1.36 29.69
CA ALA A 136 -0.63 1.86 29.62
C ALA A 136 -0.73 3.36 29.30
N SER A 137 0.32 4.16 29.55
CA SER A 137 0.39 5.59 29.17
C SER A 137 0.40 5.84 27.65
N LYS A 138 0.43 4.80 26.82
CA LYS A 138 0.32 4.87 25.37
C LYS A 138 -0.99 4.27 24.83
N ILE A 139 -1.93 3.90 25.70
CA ILE A 139 -3.24 3.38 25.32
C ILE A 139 -4.25 4.41 25.82
N GLY A 140 -4.60 5.36 24.97
CA GLY A 140 -5.48 6.46 25.32
C GLY A 140 -6.62 6.58 24.31
N SER A 141 -7.84 6.57 24.84
CA SER A 141 -9.08 7.09 24.26
C SER A 141 -9.04 8.61 23.98
N ASP A 142 -7.86 9.24 24.09
CA ASP A 142 -7.65 10.67 24.17
C ASP A 142 -6.52 11.09 23.19
N GLY A 143 -6.44 10.42 22.02
CA GLY A 143 -5.41 10.63 21.00
C GLY A 143 -4.31 9.57 20.99
N GLY A 144 -4.69 8.29 21.07
CA GLY A 144 -3.80 7.14 21.25
C GLY A 144 -2.61 7.01 20.29
N ARG A 145 -1.81 5.95 20.46
CA ARG A 145 -0.66 5.65 19.58
C ARG A 145 -0.97 5.93 18.12
N MET A 146 -0.02 6.57 17.44
CA MET A 146 -0.08 6.87 16.01
C MET A 146 -1.13 7.92 15.61
N ALA A 147 -1.65 8.70 16.55
CA ALA A 147 -2.40 9.91 16.22
C ALA A 147 -1.48 11.00 15.64
N TYR A 148 -1.83 11.47 14.44
CA TYR A 148 -1.21 12.62 13.77
C TYR A 148 -2.33 13.48 13.20
N SER A 149 -2.21 14.80 13.36
CA SER A 149 -3.25 15.70 12.87
C SER A 149 -3.28 15.72 11.34
N LEU A 150 -4.46 15.96 10.78
CA LEU A 150 -4.61 16.13 9.34
C LEU A 150 -3.82 17.35 8.84
N GLU A 151 -3.70 18.37 9.68
CA GLU A 151 -2.93 19.58 9.42
C GLU A 151 -1.44 19.29 9.25
N ASP A 152 -0.84 18.50 10.15
CA ASP A 152 0.57 18.09 10.04
C ASP A 152 0.81 17.26 8.76
N VAL A 153 -0.10 16.33 8.47
CA VAL A 153 -0.03 15.48 7.27
C VAL A 153 -0.13 16.32 5.99
N ARG A 154 -1.03 17.31 5.95
CA ARG A 154 -1.15 18.25 4.82
C ARG A 154 0.13 19.06 4.63
N GLU A 155 0.75 19.53 5.70
CA GLU A 155 2.02 20.25 5.62
C GLU A 155 3.13 19.36 5.04
N SER A 156 3.23 18.11 5.48
CA SER A 156 4.20 17.14 4.96
C SER A 156 3.99 16.79 3.47
N LEU A 157 2.76 16.95 2.96
CA LEU A 157 2.36 16.55 1.60
C LEU A 157 1.99 17.75 0.71
N LYS A 158 2.31 18.98 1.12
CA LYS A 158 1.90 20.22 0.45
C LYS A 158 2.32 20.35 -1.02
N ASP A 159 3.34 19.60 -1.43
CA ASP A 159 3.86 19.59 -2.81
C ASP A 159 3.07 18.66 -3.76
N PHE A 160 1.97 18.06 -3.28
CA PHE A 160 1.08 17.18 -4.03
C PHE A 160 -0.37 17.70 -3.95
N ASP A 161 -0.91 18.10 -5.10
CA ASP A 161 -2.24 18.72 -5.25
C ASP A 161 -3.34 17.72 -5.67
N PHE A 162 -3.00 16.45 -5.82
CA PHE A 162 -3.89 15.39 -6.28
C PHE A 162 -4.31 14.41 -5.17
N ILE A 163 -4.27 14.86 -3.91
CA ILE A 163 -4.68 14.08 -2.73
C ILE A 163 -6.05 14.56 -2.24
N GLU A 164 -7.00 13.63 -2.09
CA GLU A 164 -8.29 13.85 -1.45
C GLU A 164 -8.28 13.18 -0.07
N TYR A 165 -8.35 14.00 1.00
CA TYR A 165 -8.29 13.52 2.38
C TYR A 165 -9.68 13.25 2.94
N HIS A 166 -9.88 12.04 3.48
CA HIS A 166 -11.10 11.61 4.14
C HIS A 166 -10.83 11.34 5.62
N LYS A 167 -11.10 12.36 6.44
CA LYS A 167 -11.00 12.26 7.90
C LYS A 167 -12.20 11.53 8.47
N GLY A 168 -11.95 10.48 9.24
CA GLY A 168 -12.96 9.74 9.98
C GLY A 168 -12.56 8.28 10.19
N TRP A 169 -13.22 7.62 11.14
CA TRP A 169 -13.02 6.20 11.36
C TRP A 169 -13.49 5.40 10.14
N ILE A 170 -12.77 4.34 9.79
CA ILE A 170 -13.25 3.34 8.83
C ILE A 170 -14.19 2.39 9.58
N PRO A 171 -15.41 2.11 9.07
CA PRO A 171 -15.92 2.41 7.73
C PRO A 171 -16.65 3.75 7.55
N ASP A 172 -16.93 4.50 8.62
CA ASP A 172 -17.79 5.69 8.57
C ASP A 172 -17.30 6.75 7.56
N SER A 173 -15.99 6.90 7.39
CA SER A 173 -15.38 7.81 6.41
C SER A 173 -15.69 7.49 4.95
N PHE A 174 -16.20 6.29 4.65
CA PHE A 174 -16.62 5.91 3.29
C PHE A 174 -17.95 6.53 2.87
N ALA A 175 -18.81 6.93 3.81
CA ALA A 175 -20.17 7.38 3.53
C ALA A 175 -20.26 8.62 2.62
N HIS A 176 -19.19 9.42 2.58
CA HIS A 176 -19.13 10.67 1.82
C HIS A 176 -18.30 10.57 0.54
N VAL A 177 -17.80 9.37 0.19
CA VAL A 177 -16.99 9.16 -1.00
C VAL A 177 -17.93 8.82 -2.16
N PRO A 178 -17.94 9.58 -3.26
CA PRO A 178 -18.69 9.21 -4.45
C PRO A 178 -18.30 7.81 -4.93
N GLU A 179 -19.24 7.11 -5.57
CA GLU A 179 -18.93 5.81 -6.16
C GLU A 179 -17.84 5.96 -7.23
N ARG A 180 -16.77 5.18 -7.08
CA ARG A 180 -15.59 5.23 -7.94
C ARG A 180 -15.05 3.83 -8.16
N GLN A 181 -14.36 3.67 -9.29
CA GLN A 181 -13.50 2.52 -9.50
C GLN A 181 -12.07 2.86 -9.10
N TYR A 182 -11.38 1.92 -8.47
CA TYR A 182 -10.00 2.08 -8.01
C TYR A 182 -9.08 1.16 -8.79
N LEU A 183 -7.85 1.62 -9.02
CA LEU A 183 -6.80 0.83 -9.67
C LEU A 183 -5.89 0.14 -8.66
N PHE A 184 -5.63 0.84 -7.55
CA PHE A 184 -4.71 0.42 -6.51
C PHE A 184 -5.23 0.84 -5.13
N VAL A 185 -5.10 -0.05 -4.15
CA VAL A 185 -5.54 0.20 -2.78
C VAL A 185 -4.49 -0.33 -1.80
N HIS A 186 -3.92 0.55 -1.01
CA HIS A 186 -3.03 0.22 0.11
C HIS A 186 -3.81 0.29 1.43
N VAL A 187 -3.77 -0.78 2.23
CA VAL A 187 -4.45 -0.88 3.53
C VAL A 187 -3.40 -1.12 4.62
N ASP A 188 -3.18 -0.12 5.47
CA ASP A 188 -2.21 -0.06 6.58
C ASP A 188 -2.95 0.35 7.87
N LEU A 189 -3.86 -0.51 8.32
CA LEU A 189 -4.83 -0.20 9.39
C LEU A 189 -4.58 -0.97 10.69
N ASP A 190 -3.61 -1.88 10.70
CA ASP A 190 -3.20 -2.77 11.80
C ASP A 190 -4.28 -3.75 12.33
N LEU A 191 -5.51 -3.27 12.56
CA LEU A 191 -6.57 -3.93 13.30
C LEU A 191 -7.58 -4.64 12.38
N TYR A 192 -8.21 -5.68 12.92
CA TYR A 192 -9.12 -6.58 12.22
C TYR A 192 -10.32 -5.85 11.60
N GLN A 193 -11.10 -5.15 12.43
CA GLN A 193 -12.36 -4.54 11.98
C GLN A 193 -12.16 -3.49 10.86
N PRO A 194 -11.25 -2.50 10.99
CA PRO A 194 -11.08 -1.50 9.94
C PRO A 194 -10.44 -2.10 8.68
N THR A 195 -9.55 -3.10 8.82
CA THR A 195 -8.98 -3.84 7.69
C THR A 195 -10.08 -4.58 6.92
N LEU A 196 -10.91 -5.39 7.59
CA LEU A 196 -11.97 -6.15 6.95
C LEU A 196 -12.98 -5.22 6.26
N ALA A 197 -13.33 -4.11 6.90
CA ALA A 197 -14.23 -3.10 6.36
C ALA A 197 -13.66 -2.43 5.09
N ALA A 198 -12.37 -2.07 5.10
CA ALA A 198 -11.69 -1.53 3.92
C ALA A 198 -11.67 -2.53 2.76
N PHE A 199 -11.34 -3.80 3.03
CA PHE A 199 -11.39 -4.87 2.02
C PHE A 199 -12.80 -5.06 1.44
N ALA A 200 -13.83 -5.13 2.29
CA ALA A 200 -15.21 -5.25 1.84
C ALA A 200 -15.70 -4.04 1.02
N TYR A 201 -15.22 -2.84 1.33
CA TYR A 201 -15.59 -1.62 0.61
C TYR A 201 -14.84 -1.48 -0.73
N PHE A 202 -13.52 -1.58 -0.72
CA PHE A 202 -12.71 -1.27 -1.89
C PHE A 202 -12.67 -2.42 -2.90
N TYR A 203 -12.70 -3.68 -2.47
CA TYR A 203 -12.52 -4.80 -3.40
C TYR A 203 -13.61 -4.89 -4.49
N PRO A 204 -14.92 -4.75 -4.21
CA PRO A 204 -15.94 -4.70 -5.25
C PRO A 204 -15.71 -3.56 -6.26
N ARG A 205 -15.12 -2.45 -5.80
CA ARG A 205 -14.84 -1.22 -6.56
C ARG A 205 -13.47 -1.23 -7.26
N LEU A 206 -12.61 -2.20 -6.97
CA LEU A 206 -11.34 -2.37 -7.65
C LEU A 206 -11.58 -2.83 -9.10
N VAL A 207 -10.81 -2.36 -10.07
CA VAL A 207 -10.92 -2.86 -11.45
C VAL A 207 -10.33 -4.27 -11.58
N ALA A 208 -10.72 -5.01 -12.61
CA ALA A 208 -10.04 -6.26 -12.96
C ALA A 208 -8.57 -6.00 -13.30
N GLY A 209 -7.66 -6.74 -12.67
CA GLY A 209 -6.22 -6.51 -12.70
C GLY A 209 -5.73 -5.38 -11.80
N GLY A 210 -6.63 -4.70 -11.07
CA GLY A 210 -6.28 -3.78 -10.00
C GLY A 210 -5.70 -4.52 -8.81
N VAL A 211 -4.94 -3.81 -7.98
CA VAL A 211 -4.14 -4.39 -6.90
C VAL A 211 -4.58 -3.85 -5.55
N MET A 212 -4.73 -4.76 -4.59
CA MET A 212 -4.98 -4.44 -3.19
C MET A 212 -3.86 -4.99 -2.33
N VAL A 213 -3.30 -4.16 -1.45
CA VAL A 213 -2.17 -4.49 -0.58
C VAL A 213 -2.60 -4.34 0.88
N CYS A 214 -2.32 -5.35 1.71
CA CYS A 214 -2.40 -5.24 3.16
C CYS A 214 -0.99 -5.16 3.74
N ASP A 215 -0.69 -4.07 4.46
CA ASP A 215 0.66 -3.77 4.91
C ASP A 215 1.12 -4.64 6.09
N ASP A 216 0.16 -5.04 6.94
CA ASP A 216 0.41 -5.67 8.24
C ASP A 216 0.09 -7.18 8.29
N TYR A 217 -0.21 -7.78 7.14
CA TYR A 217 -0.70 -9.14 7.02
C TYR A 217 0.12 -10.20 7.77
N GLY A 218 1.45 -10.13 7.70
CA GLY A 218 2.39 -11.09 8.28
C GLY A 218 2.96 -10.66 9.63
N PHE A 219 2.46 -9.57 10.23
CA PHE A 219 3.00 -9.03 11.46
C PHE A 219 2.33 -9.68 12.67
N MET A 220 3.10 -10.39 13.48
CA MET A 220 2.59 -11.03 14.70
C MET A 220 2.03 -10.04 15.73
N SER A 221 2.51 -8.79 15.71
CA SER A 221 1.95 -7.70 16.50
C SER A 221 0.54 -7.31 16.06
N TRP A 222 0.17 -7.60 14.81
CA TRP A 222 -1.09 -7.19 14.19
C TRP A 222 -1.87 -8.39 13.66
N PRO A 223 -2.25 -9.33 14.55
CA PRO A 223 -2.92 -10.56 14.15
C PRO A 223 -4.31 -10.31 13.56
N GLY A 224 -4.89 -9.12 13.81
CA GLY A 224 -6.16 -8.69 13.26
C GLY A 224 -6.12 -8.51 11.75
N ALA A 225 -5.09 -7.85 11.22
CA ALA A 225 -4.91 -7.65 9.79
C ALA A 225 -4.85 -9.00 9.03
N TYR A 226 -4.07 -9.95 9.54
CA TYR A 226 -4.02 -11.33 9.01
C TYR A 226 -5.41 -11.97 8.94
N LYS A 227 -6.13 -11.99 10.07
CA LYS A 227 -7.46 -12.63 10.19
C LYS A 227 -8.47 -11.96 9.26
N ALA A 228 -8.42 -10.65 9.12
CA ALA A 228 -9.32 -9.89 8.23
C ALA A 228 -9.11 -10.28 6.76
N VAL A 229 -7.85 -10.33 6.30
CA VAL A 229 -7.52 -10.71 4.93
C VAL A 229 -7.87 -12.16 4.63
N GLU A 230 -7.60 -13.09 5.56
CA GLU A 230 -7.97 -14.50 5.39
C GLU A 230 -9.48 -14.72 5.36
N GLU A 231 -10.23 -14.01 6.22
CA GLU A 231 -11.70 -14.04 6.17
C GLU A 231 -12.23 -13.49 4.85
N PHE A 232 -11.72 -12.33 4.42
CA PHE A 232 -12.07 -11.72 3.14
C PHE A 232 -11.76 -12.66 1.98
N SER A 233 -10.55 -13.22 1.92
CA SER A 233 -10.10 -14.15 0.87
C SER A 233 -11.03 -15.36 0.76
N ARG A 234 -11.40 -15.97 1.90
CA ARG A 234 -12.34 -17.10 1.94
C ARG A 234 -13.74 -16.70 1.47
N ARG A 235 -14.22 -15.51 1.82
CA ARG A 235 -15.57 -15.03 1.45
C ARG A 235 -15.67 -14.69 -0.04
N TYR A 236 -14.63 -14.10 -0.63
CA TYR A 236 -14.62 -13.64 -2.01
C TYR A 236 -13.93 -14.62 -2.98
N HIS A 237 -13.38 -15.72 -2.46
CA HIS A 237 -12.62 -16.73 -3.20
C HIS A 237 -11.41 -16.15 -3.95
N GLU A 238 -10.76 -15.17 -3.34
CA GLU A 238 -9.61 -14.48 -3.94
C GLU A 238 -8.29 -15.00 -3.37
N PRO A 239 -7.35 -15.46 -4.21
CA PRO A 239 -6.06 -15.92 -3.72
C PRO A 239 -5.22 -14.76 -3.19
N VAL A 240 -4.46 -15.03 -2.13
CA VAL A 240 -3.57 -14.05 -1.48
C VAL A 240 -2.12 -14.38 -1.79
N ILE A 241 -1.39 -13.42 -2.36
CA ILE A 241 0.06 -13.49 -2.53
C ILE A 241 0.71 -12.97 -1.25
N ARG A 242 1.41 -13.85 -0.53
CA ARG A 242 2.09 -13.52 0.72
C ARG A 242 3.54 -13.10 0.41
N LEU A 243 3.95 -11.91 0.87
CA LEU A 243 5.27 -11.37 0.58
C LEU A 243 6.24 -11.56 1.76
N PRO A 244 7.55 -11.78 1.51
CA PRO A 244 8.57 -11.83 2.56
C PRO A 244 8.69 -10.55 3.39
N THR A 245 8.13 -9.43 2.92
CA THR A 245 8.07 -8.14 3.63
C THR A 245 7.02 -8.12 4.75
N GLY A 246 6.23 -9.19 4.91
CA GLY A 246 5.08 -9.22 5.81
C GLY A 246 3.81 -8.63 5.20
N GLN A 247 3.86 -8.15 3.95
CA GLN A 247 2.68 -7.66 3.24
C GLN A 247 1.94 -8.80 2.54
N ALA A 248 0.65 -8.59 2.26
CA ALA A 248 -0.11 -9.43 1.34
C ALA A 248 -0.61 -8.61 0.15
N VAL A 249 -0.70 -9.27 -1.01
CA VAL A 249 -1.20 -8.68 -2.25
C VAL A 249 -2.33 -9.54 -2.81
N ILE A 250 -3.42 -8.90 -3.20
CA ILE A 250 -4.51 -9.48 -3.98
C ILE A 250 -4.58 -8.73 -5.30
N ILE A 251 -4.62 -9.47 -6.41
CA ILE A 251 -4.85 -8.92 -7.74
C ILE A 251 -6.24 -9.37 -8.18
N LYS A 252 -7.16 -8.41 -8.36
CA LYS A 252 -8.54 -8.74 -8.70
C LYS A 252 -8.64 -9.44 -10.04
N GLN A 253 -9.26 -10.61 -10.06
CA GLN A 253 -9.46 -11.35 -11.29
C GLN A 253 -10.62 -10.75 -12.11
N ALA A 254 -10.50 -10.82 -13.43
CA ALA A 254 -11.64 -10.56 -14.30
C ALA A 254 -12.66 -11.67 -14.12
N ARG A 255 -13.90 -11.33 -13.75
CA ARG A 255 -14.96 -12.35 -13.71
C ARG A 255 -15.37 -12.72 -15.15
N PRO A 256 -15.69 -13.99 -15.43
CA PRO A 256 -16.10 -14.43 -16.78
C PRO A 256 -17.22 -13.58 -17.40
N GLU A 257 -18.15 -13.11 -16.58
CA GLU A 257 -19.26 -12.25 -17.00
C GLU A 257 -18.79 -10.87 -17.50
N GLN A 258 -17.70 -10.33 -16.94
CA GLN A 258 -17.08 -9.06 -17.37
C GLN A 258 -16.19 -9.23 -18.61
N ILE A 259 -15.69 -10.45 -18.86
CA ILE A 259 -14.94 -10.77 -20.08
C ILE A 259 -15.89 -10.78 -21.29
N ASN A 260 -17.11 -11.30 -21.13
CA ASN A 260 -18.08 -11.35 -22.22
C ASN A 260 -18.61 -9.97 -22.65
N SER A 261 -18.78 -9.04 -21.70
CA SER A 261 -19.18 -7.65 -22.02
C SER A 261 -18.06 -6.86 -22.70
N SER A 262 -16.80 -7.06 -22.28
CA SER A 262 -15.63 -6.40 -22.89
C SER A 262 -15.30 -6.93 -24.29
N VAL A 263 -15.46 -8.24 -24.56
CA VAL A 263 -15.33 -8.80 -25.91
C VAL A 263 -16.40 -8.25 -26.86
N SER A 264 -17.62 -8.04 -26.36
CA SER A 264 -18.72 -7.45 -27.14
C SER A 264 -18.44 -5.97 -27.48
N ALA A 265 -17.94 -5.19 -26.52
CA ALA A 265 -17.52 -3.81 -26.74
C ALA A 265 -16.33 -3.69 -27.71
N HIS A 266 -15.35 -4.61 -27.64
CA HIS A 266 -14.21 -4.63 -28.56
C HIS A 266 -14.60 -5.03 -29.98
N ARG A 267 -15.60 -5.92 -30.14
CA ARG A 267 -16.18 -6.26 -31.45
C ARG A 267 -16.98 -5.10 -32.05
N ALA A 268 -17.75 -4.38 -31.23
CA ALA A 268 -18.47 -3.18 -31.66
C ALA A 268 -17.50 -2.08 -32.14
N PHE A 269 -16.42 -1.83 -31.40
CA PHE A 269 -15.37 -0.87 -31.78
C PHE A 269 -14.64 -1.24 -33.10
N ARG A 270 -14.39 -2.54 -33.34
CA ARG A 270 -13.83 -3.03 -34.61
C ARG A 270 -14.81 -2.94 -35.79
N ALA A 271 -16.10 -3.12 -35.53
CA ALA A 271 -17.13 -2.99 -36.58
C ALA A 271 -17.29 -1.53 -37.03
N GLU A 272 -17.28 -0.58 -36.09
CA GLU A 272 -17.36 0.86 -36.40
C GLU A 272 -16.14 1.39 -37.15
N SER A 273 -14.95 0.88 -36.85
CA SER A 273 -13.70 1.26 -37.53
C SER A 273 -13.53 0.64 -38.93
N GLN A 274 -14.32 -0.37 -39.29
CA GLN A 274 -14.38 -0.92 -40.67
C GLN A 274 -15.39 -0.19 -41.57
N ILE A 275 -16.34 0.57 -41.01
CA ILE A 275 -17.36 1.29 -41.77
C ILE A 275 -16.83 2.65 -42.32
N GLN A 276 -15.67 3.13 -41.85
CA GLN A 276 -15.09 4.42 -42.25
C GLN A 276 -13.97 4.34 -43.32
N GLN A 277 -13.78 3.21 -44.01
CA GLN A 277 -12.92 3.22 -45.20
C GLN A 277 -13.73 3.59 -46.45
N PRO A 278 -13.50 4.74 -47.09
CA PRO A 278 -14.18 5.07 -48.34
C PRO A 278 -13.73 4.09 -49.42
N ALA A 279 -14.71 3.51 -50.12
CA ALA A 279 -14.49 2.64 -51.27
C ALA A 279 -13.60 3.38 -52.27
N ARG A 280 -12.38 2.85 -52.50
CA ARG A 280 -11.53 3.31 -53.60
C ARG A 280 -12.19 2.86 -54.90
N SER A 281 -12.78 3.80 -55.63
CA SER A 281 -13.21 3.62 -57.02
C SER A 281 -11.97 3.43 -57.90
N PHE A 282 -11.98 2.37 -58.70
CA PHE A 282 -11.07 2.17 -59.84
C PHE A 282 -11.40 3.12 -60.99
#